data_AF-A0A963YMN5-F1
#
_entry.id   AF-A0A963YMN5-F1
#
_cell.length_a   1.000
_cell.length_b   1.000
_cell.length_c   1.000
_cell.angle_alpha   90.00
_cell.angle_beta   90.00
_cell.angle_gamma   90.00
#
_symmetry.space_group_name_H-M   'P 1'
#
loop_
_entity.id
_entity.type
_entity.pdbx_description
1 polymer ?
#
loop_
_entity_poly.entity_id
_entity_poly.type
_entity_poly.pdbx_seq_one_letter_code
_entity_poly.pdbx_strand_id
1 'polypeptide(L)' 'MTLRTLALSLALGLAGAAAQAQVTVSDTDGNGTFSIEEMTAAYPDMTAQLFSEIDVDGSGEIDADELQAARENGVIG' A
#
# COMPACT_ATOMS: atom_id res chain seq x y z
N MET A 1 20.70 -20.90 9.32
CA MET A 1 20.31 -19.51 9.61
C MET A 1 18.79 -19.45 9.57
N THR A 2 18.14 -19.74 10.69
CA THR A 2 16.69 -19.84 10.79
C THR A 2 16.19 -18.73 11.68
N LEU A 3 15.63 -17.67 11.08
CA LEU A 3 14.45 -16.95 11.57
C LEU A 3 14.16 -15.72 10.71
N ARG A 4 12.97 -15.66 10.14
CA ARG A 4 12.09 -14.47 10.14
C ARG A 4 10.72 -14.94 9.69
N THR A 5 9.91 -15.19 10.70
CA THR A 5 8.47 -15.45 10.62
C THR A 5 7.81 -14.36 9.79
N LEU A 6 7.45 -14.69 8.55
CA LEU A 6 6.45 -13.94 7.80
C LEU A 6 5.11 -14.27 8.49
N ALA A 7 4.64 -13.35 9.34
CA ALA A 7 3.35 -13.46 9.97
C ALA A 7 2.29 -13.30 8.87
N LEU A 8 1.79 -14.43 8.38
CA LEU A 8 0.63 -14.48 7.50
C LEU A 8 -0.60 -14.16 8.37
N SER A 9 -0.85 -12.86 8.54
CA SER A 9 -2.03 -12.34 9.23
C SER A 9 -3.25 -12.61 8.37
N LEU A 10 -3.95 -13.72 8.64
CA LEU A 10 -5.29 -13.96 8.12
C LEU A 10 -6.26 -13.00 8.82
N ALA A 11 -6.28 -11.74 8.40
CA ALA A 11 -7.26 -10.76 8.84
C ALA A 11 -8.49 -10.85 7.93
N LEU A 12 -9.56 -11.46 8.46
CA LEU A 12 -10.90 -11.40 7.89
C LEU A 12 -11.40 -9.94 7.97
N GLY A 13 -11.14 -9.14 6.94
CA GLY A 13 -11.66 -7.78 6.79
C GLY A 13 -12.79 -7.72 5.77
N LEU A 14 -14.03 -8.05 6.17
CA LEU A 14 -15.21 -7.57 5.44
C LEU A 14 -15.46 -6.11 5.81
N ALA A 15 -15.00 -5.16 4.99
CA ALA A 15 -15.52 -3.79 5.02
C ALA A 15 -15.31 -3.08 3.68
N GLY A 16 -16.42 -2.63 3.07
CA GLY A 16 -16.42 -1.46 2.19
C GLY A 16 -16.19 -1.72 0.71
N ALA A 17 -17.28 -1.87 -0.03
CA ALA A 17 -17.27 -1.66 -1.47
C ALA A 17 -16.93 -0.19 -1.79
N ALA A 18 -15.73 0.05 -2.31
CA ALA A 18 -15.41 1.23 -3.11
C ALA A 18 -14.56 0.78 -4.30
N ALA A 19 -15.22 0.19 -5.30
CA ALA A 19 -14.65 0.04 -6.63
C ALA A 19 -14.47 1.44 -7.23
N GLN A 20 -13.33 2.09 -7.00
CA GLN A 20 -12.93 3.30 -7.71
C GLN A 20 -11.50 3.15 -8.26
N ALA A 21 -11.47 2.92 -9.57
CA ALA A 21 -10.54 3.51 -10.53
C ALA A 21 -9.01 3.36 -10.31
N GLN A 22 -8.48 2.24 -10.83
CA GLN A 22 -7.30 2.19 -11.72
C GLN A 22 -6.08 3.02 -11.25
N VAL A 23 -5.40 2.54 -10.20
CA VAL A 23 -3.94 2.49 -10.24
C VAL A 23 -3.60 1.03 -10.40
N THR A 24 -2.76 0.70 -11.38
CA THR A 24 -2.19 -0.64 -11.50
C THR A 24 -1.00 -0.75 -10.54
N VAL A 25 -1.21 -0.50 -9.26
CA VAL A 25 -0.30 -1.06 -8.24
C VAL A 25 -0.77 -2.49 -8.09
N SER A 26 0.11 -3.43 -8.40
CA SER A 26 -0.24 -4.84 -8.32
C SER A 26 -0.21 -5.21 -6.84
N ASP A 27 -1.38 -5.12 -6.19
CA ASP A 27 -1.64 -5.73 -4.89
C ASP A 27 -1.36 -7.24 -5.04
N THR A 28 -0.16 -7.65 -4.63
CA THR A 28 0.38 -8.97 -4.94
C THR A 28 -0.10 -9.98 -3.91
N ASP A 29 -0.36 -9.54 -2.68
CA ASP A 29 -0.90 -10.37 -1.63
C ASP A 29 -2.44 -10.32 -1.55
N GLY A 30 -3.07 -9.34 -2.20
CA GLY A 30 -4.52 -9.19 -2.31
C GLY A 30 -5.17 -8.73 -1.01
N ASN A 31 -4.42 -8.06 -0.13
CA ASN A 31 -4.88 -7.68 1.20
C ASN A 31 -5.69 -6.36 1.21
N GLY A 32 -5.70 -5.61 0.10
CA GLY A 32 -6.42 -4.35 -0.05
C GLY A 32 -5.67 -3.10 0.43
N THR A 33 -4.41 -3.26 0.85
CA THR A 33 -3.43 -2.20 1.15
C THR A 33 -2.16 -2.44 0.32
N PHE A 34 -1.20 -1.53 0.39
CA PHE A 34 0.04 -1.60 -0.36
C PHE A 34 1.24 -1.43 0.56
N SER A 35 2.06 -2.47 0.65
CA SER A 35 3.32 -2.39 1.36
C SER A 35 4.36 -1.58 0.58
N ILE A 36 5.39 -1.07 1.26
CA ILE A 36 6.50 -0.36 0.60
C ILE A 36 7.19 -1.22 -0.49
N GLU A 37 7.22 -2.54 -0.31
CA GLU A 37 7.78 -3.48 -1.29
C GLU A 37 6.95 -3.53 -2.58
N GLU A 38 5.63 -3.43 -2.48
CA GLU A 38 4.72 -3.43 -3.63
C GLU A 38 4.69 -2.06 -4.30
N MET A 39 4.70 -1.01 -3.49
CA MET A 39 4.83 0.37 -3.96
C MET A 39 6.15 0.59 -4.70
N THR A 40 7.28 0.05 -4.23
CA THR A 40 8.57 0.11 -4.93
C THR A 40 8.63 -0.74 -6.19
N ALA A 41 7.84 -1.84 -6.25
CA ALA A 41 7.70 -2.64 -7.45
C ALA A 41 6.93 -1.92 -8.57
N ALA A 42 5.90 -1.14 -8.21
CA ALA A 42 5.13 -0.32 -9.17
C ALA A 42 5.81 1.03 -9.48
N TYR A 43 6.46 1.63 -8.49
CA TYR A 43 7.13 2.93 -8.57
C TYR A 43 8.58 2.79 -8.11
N PRO A 44 9.54 2.65 -9.04
CA PRO A 44 10.95 2.48 -8.67
C PRO A 44 11.55 3.70 -7.96
N ASP A 45 10.94 4.87 -8.11
CA ASP A 45 11.31 6.11 -7.41
C ASP A 45 10.68 6.22 -6.00
N MET A 46 9.91 5.22 -5.57
CA MET A 46 9.34 5.20 -4.23
C MET A 46 10.46 5.12 -3.19
N THR A 47 10.45 6.07 -2.26
CA THR A 47 11.38 6.10 -1.12
C THR A 47 10.60 5.94 0.17
N ALA A 48 11.29 5.58 1.26
CA ALA A 48 10.68 5.54 2.59
C ALA A 48 10.10 6.90 3.02
N GLN A 49 10.66 8.00 2.50
CA GLN A 49 10.12 9.34 2.72
C GLN A 49 8.78 9.53 1.98
N LEU A 50 8.72 9.20 0.68
CA LEU A 50 7.46 9.26 -0.06
C LEU A 50 6.41 8.33 0.54
N PHE A 51 6.80 7.11 0.91
CA PHE A 51 5.91 6.16 1.54
C PHE A 51 5.32 6.74 2.83
N SER A 52 6.15 7.31 3.70
CA SER A 52 5.70 7.96 4.94
C SER A 52 4.92 9.26 4.72
N GLU A 53 5.02 9.89 3.54
CA GLU A 53 4.15 11.02 3.17
C GLU A 53 2.75 10.55 2.74
N ILE A 54 2.62 9.29 2.30
CA ILE A 54 1.36 8.68 1.86
C ILE A 54 0.68 7.95 3.02
N ASP A 55 1.44 7.20 3.81
CA ASP A 55 1.02 6.54 5.06
C ASP A 55 0.85 7.60 6.17
N VAL A 56 -0.31 8.27 6.14
CA VAL A 56 -0.64 9.37 7.05
C VAL A 56 -1.06 8.82 8.41
N ASP A 57 -1.63 7.61 8.44
CA ASP A 57 -2.08 6.97 9.68
C ASP A 57 -0.95 6.24 10.44
N GLY A 58 0.19 6.00 9.77
CA GLY A 58 1.38 5.38 10.33
C GLY A 58 1.22 3.88 10.55
N SER A 59 0.33 3.23 9.79
CA SER A 59 0.08 1.79 9.86
C SER A 59 1.25 0.97 9.30
N GLY A 60 2.09 1.58 8.45
CA GLY A 60 3.16 0.91 7.72
C GLY A 60 2.71 0.27 6.40
N GLU A 61 1.46 0.50 6.00
CA GLU A 61 0.86 0.06 4.74
C GLU A 61 0.06 1.24 4.16
N ILE A 62 -0.11 1.29 2.84
CA ILE A 62 -0.87 2.37 2.19
C ILE A 62 -2.24 1.81 1.80
N ASP A 63 -3.31 2.37 2.34
CA ASP A 63 -4.66 1.97 1.94
C ASP A 63 -5.13 2.66 0.64
N ALA A 64 -6.31 2.28 0.16
CA ALA A 64 -6.84 2.82 -1.10
C ALA A 64 -7.16 4.33 -1.03
N ASP A 65 -7.61 4.84 0.13
CA ASP A 65 -7.89 6.26 0.34
C ASP A 65 -6.57 7.06 0.40
N GLU A 66 -5.54 6.53 1.07
CA GLU A 66 -4.21 7.12 1.11
C GLU A 66 -3.54 7.15 -0.27
N LEU A 67 -3.63 6.05 -1.02
CA LEU A 67 -3.14 5.97 -2.40
C LEU A 67 -3.85 6.98 -3.30
N GLN A 68 -5.18 7.11 -3.16
CA GLN A 68 -5.98 8.10 -3.88
C GLN A 68 -5.50 9.52 -3.56
N ALA A 69 -5.36 9.85 -2.27
CA ALA A 69 -4.88 11.15 -1.82
C ALA A 69 -3.47 11.46 -2.34
N ALA A 70 -2.57 10.48 -2.35
CA ALA A 70 -1.22 10.62 -2.89
C ALA A 70 -1.23 10.99 -4.39
N ARG A 71 -2.14 10.41 -5.17
CA ARG A 71 -2.31 10.77 -6.60
C ARG A 71 -2.85 12.17 -6.76
N GLU A 72 -3.86 12.53 -5.97
CA GLU A 72 -4.49 13.86 -6.03
C GLU A 72 -3.49 14.96 -5.62
N ASN A 73 -2.64 14.66 -4.65
CA ASN A 73 -1.56 15.55 -4.21
C ASN A 73 -0.35 15.55 -5.16
N GLY A 74 -0.32 14.67 -6.17
CA GLY A 74 0.79 14.54 -7.12
C GLY A 74 2.07 13.97 -6.50
N VAL A 75 1.96 13.28 -5.36
CA VAL A 75 3.06 12.56 -4.71
C VAL A 75 3.45 11.35 -5.55
N ILE A 76 2.45 10.66 -6.10
CA ILE A 76 2.61 9.54 -7.02
C ILE A 76 1.79 9.82 -8.29
N GLY A 77 2.39 9.56 -9.46
CA GLY A 77 1.79 9.89 -10.77
C GLY A 77 2.28 8.96 -11.85
#